data_AF-A0A3D3HW67-F1
#
_entry.id   AF-A0A3D3HW67-F1
#
_cell.length_a   1.000
_cell.length_b   1.000
_cell.length_c   1.000
_cell.angle_alpha   90.00
_cell.angle_beta   90.00
_cell.angle_gamma   90.00
#
_symmetry.space_group_name_H-M   'P 1'
#
loop_
_entity.id
_entity.type
_entity.pdbx_description
1 polymer ?
#
loop_
_entity_poly.entity_id
_entity_poly.type
_entity_poly.pdbx_seq_one_letter_code
_entity_poly.pdbx_strand_id
1 'polypeptide(L)'
;MNYQKIPQNLVLSIYPTSRGYAFVLFEGSQSPYDWGVKDIRKRGKNEATLEGVRALVERYRPDHLIIEDYTEKGSRRSSRIRRLYRMVTHLAESEF
;
A
#
# COMPACT_ATOMS: atom_id res chain seq x y z
N MET A 1 -14.05 23.64 11.32
CA MET A 1 -13.68 22.51 10.44
C MET A 1 -12.18 22.62 10.22
N ASN A 2 -11.38 21.87 11.00
CA ASN A 2 -9.92 21.99 10.96
C ASN A 2 -9.41 21.22 9.74
N TYR A 3 -8.97 21.95 8.70
CA TYR A 3 -8.20 21.35 7.61
C TYR A 3 -6.81 21.02 8.15
N GLN A 4 -6.60 19.76 8.53
CA GLN A 4 -5.25 19.26 8.73
C GLN A 4 -4.56 19.23 7.36
N LYS A 5 -3.56 20.09 7.18
CA LYS A 5 -2.77 20.13 5.96
C LYS A 5 -2.05 18.79 5.82
N ILE A 6 -2.27 18.12 4.69
CA ILE A 6 -1.54 16.90 4.35
C ILE A 6 -0.06 17.31 4.12
N PRO A 7 0.90 16.67 4.79
CA PRO A 7 2.32 16.91 4.55
C PRO A 7 2.70 16.71 3.08
N GLN A 8 3.77 17.39 2.66
CA GLN A 8 4.41 17.10 1.37
C GLN A 8 5.44 15.97 1.56
N ASN A 9 5.88 15.31 0.49
CA ASN A 9 6.93 14.30 0.54
C ASN A 9 6.52 13.04 1.31
N LEU A 10 5.26 12.63 1.13
CA LEU A 10 4.72 11.44 1.79
C LEU A 10 5.16 10.17 1.08
N VAL A 11 5.55 9.16 1.87
CA VAL A 11 5.91 7.83 1.37
C VAL A 11 4.88 6.83 1.89
N LEU A 12 4.19 6.15 0.97
CA LEU A 12 3.22 5.11 1.30
C LEU A 12 3.87 3.73 1.21
N SER A 13 3.98 3.03 2.33
CA SER A 13 4.39 1.63 2.38
C SER A 13 3.18 0.71 2.46
N ILE A 14 3.13 -0.34 1.63
CA ILE A 14 2.06 -1.34 1.60
C ILE A 14 2.61 -2.73 1.90
N TYR A 15 2.00 -3.41 2.87
CA TYR A 15 2.34 -4.78 3.24
C TYR A 15 1.11 -5.72 3.16
N PRO A 16 0.99 -6.53 2.11
CA PRO A 16 -0.03 -7.56 2.00
C PRO A 16 0.04 -8.63 3.11
N THR A 17 -1.13 -9.03 3.60
CA THR A 17 -1.28 -10.15 4.55
C THR A 17 -2.17 -11.26 3.97
N SER A 18 -2.33 -12.36 4.71
CA SER A 18 -3.28 -13.42 4.35
C SER A 18 -4.74 -12.95 4.46
N ARG A 19 -5.01 -11.98 5.35
CA ARG A 19 -6.35 -11.46 5.65
C ARG A 19 -6.69 -10.17 4.93
N GLY A 20 -5.71 -9.40 4.48
CA GLY A 20 -5.89 -8.14 3.76
C GLY A 20 -4.56 -7.43 3.54
N TYR A 21 -4.37 -6.24 4.11
CA TYR A 21 -3.11 -5.50 4.02
C TYR A 21 -2.91 -4.57 5.21
N ALA A 22 -1.65 -4.21 5.48
CA ALA A 22 -1.26 -3.11 6.34
C ALA A 22 -0.66 -1.99 5.49
N PHE A 23 -0.74 -0.76 5.99
CA PHE A 23 -0.09 0.40 5.38
C PHE A 23 0.54 1.29 6.43
N VAL A 24 1.57 2.02 6.03
CA VAL A 24 2.15 3.14 6.78
C VAL A 24 2.45 4.27 5.81
N LEU A 25 1.98 5.47 6.11
CA LEU A 25 2.40 6.72 5.48
C LEU A 25 3.47 7.35 6.35
N PHE A 26 4.57 7.78 5.73
CA PHE A 26 5.65 8.47 6.41
C PHE A 26 5.83 9.89 5.85
N GLU A 27 6.07 10.85 6.74
CA GLU A 27 6.61 12.16 6.43
C GLU A 27 8.15 12.10 6.55
N GLY A 28 8.83 11.80 5.44
CA GLY A 28 10.26 11.45 5.48
C GLY A 28 10.54 10.08 6.13
N SER A 29 11.81 9.64 6.15
CA SER A 29 12.14 8.22 6.39
C SER A 29 11.84 7.65 7.79
N GLN A 30 11.65 8.48 8.82
CA GLN A 30 11.52 8.04 10.23
C GLN A 30 10.29 8.64 10.95
N SER A 31 9.37 9.29 10.24
CA SER A 31 8.21 9.93 10.86
C SER A 31 6.90 9.33 10.34
N PRO A 32 6.32 8.32 11.01
CA PRO A 32 4.99 7.81 10.64
C PRO A 32 3.94 8.92 10.79
N TYR A 33 3.21 9.20 9.72
CA TYR A 33 2.14 10.19 9.66
C TYR A 33 0.76 9.55 9.90
N ASP A 34 0.48 8.44 9.22
CA ASP A 34 -0.77 7.66 9.37
C ASP A 34 -0.49 6.19 9.08
N TRP A 35 -1.27 5.28 9.64
CA TRP A 35 -1.08 3.84 9.46
C TRP A 35 -2.35 3.06 9.77
N GLY A 36 -2.38 1.81 9.32
CA GLY A 36 -3.48 0.94 9.67
C GLY A 36 -3.36 -0.46 9.09
N VAL A 37 -4.30 -1.30 9.52
CA VAL A 37 -4.47 -2.66 9.02
C VAL A 37 -5.92 -2.82 8.57
N LYS A 38 -6.12 -3.31 7.34
CA LYS A 38 -7.44 -3.57 6.78
C LYS A 38 -7.62 -5.05 6.50
N ASP A 39 -8.53 -5.66 7.26
CA ASP A 39 -8.99 -7.02 7.02
C ASP A 39 -10.02 -7.06 5.89
N ILE A 40 -9.86 -8.01 4.96
CA ILE A 40 -10.73 -8.22 3.81
C ILE A 40 -11.38 -9.58 3.95
N ARG A 41 -12.66 -9.56 4.38
CA ARG A 41 -13.47 -10.76 4.61
C ARG A 41 -14.15 -11.29 3.34
N LYS A 42 -14.23 -10.49 2.27
CA LYS A 42 -14.88 -10.86 0.99
C LYS A 42 -13.98 -11.70 0.08
N ARG A 43 -14.60 -12.41 -0.89
CA ARG A 43 -13.90 -13.00 -2.05
C ARG A 43 -13.25 -11.88 -2.89
N GLY A 44 -12.23 -12.21 -3.68
CA GLY A 44 -11.50 -11.20 -4.48
C GLY A 44 -10.63 -10.28 -3.63
N LYS A 45 -9.79 -10.85 -2.75
CA LYS A 45 -8.96 -10.07 -1.82
C LYS A 45 -7.96 -9.17 -2.53
N ASN A 46 -7.45 -9.56 -3.69
CA ASN A 46 -6.44 -8.77 -4.40
C ASN A 46 -7.07 -7.50 -4.96
N GLU A 47 -8.22 -7.62 -5.62
CA GLU A 47 -8.98 -6.51 -6.16
C GLU A 47 -9.42 -5.57 -5.04
N ALA A 48 -9.92 -6.14 -3.94
CA ALA A 48 -10.30 -5.38 -2.76
C ALA A 48 -9.13 -4.64 -2.07
N THR A 49 -7.93 -5.24 -2.06
CA THR A 49 -6.72 -4.56 -1.57
C THR A 49 -6.35 -3.43 -2.53
N LEU A 50 -6.36 -3.67 -3.85
CA LEU A 50 -5.98 -2.67 -4.84
C LEU A 50 -6.86 -1.42 -4.77
N GLU A 51 -8.18 -1.58 -4.63
CA GLU A 51 -9.10 -0.46 -4.39
C GLU A 51 -8.77 0.31 -3.11
N GLY A 52 -8.37 -0.40 -2.06
CA GLY A 52 -7.92 0.22 -0.82
C GLY A 52 -6.64 1.03 -0.99
N VAL A 53 -5.68 0.53 -1.76
CA VAL A 53 -4.44 1.25 -2.09
C VAL A 53 -4.74 2.47 -2.95
N ARG A 54 -5.59 2.34 -3.98
CA ARG A 54 -6.04 3.47 -4.82
C ARG A 54 -6.65 4.58 -3.98
N ALA A 55 -7.54 4.25 -3.04
CA ALA A 55 -8.12 5.23 -2.13
C ALA A 55 -7.09 5.94 -1.24
N LEU A 56 -6.03 5.25 -0.81
CA LEU A 56 -4.92 5.87 -0.06
C LEU A 56 -4.10 6.82 -0.95
N VAL A 57 -3.79 6.40 -2.19
CA VAL A 57 -3.07 7.23 -3.17
C VAL A 57 -3.86 8.48 -3.52
N GLU A 58 -5.16 8.36 -3.81
CA GLU A 58 -6.03 9.49 -4.13
C GLU A 58 -6.15 10.49 -2.96
N ARG A 59 -6.27 9.97 -1.73
CA ARG A 59 -6.44 10.78 -0.52
C ARG A 59 -5.18 11.52 -0.13
N TYR A 60 -4.04 10.82 -0.10
CA TYR A 60 -2.81 11.35 0.49
C TYR A 60 -1.82 11.87 -0.54
N ARG A 61 -1.98 11.54 -1.83
CA ARG A 61 -1.06 11.93 -2.92
C ARG A 61 0.41 11.74 -2.53
N PRO A 62 0.81 10.52 -2.11
CA PRO A 62 2.20 10.27 -1.75
C PRO A 62 3.11 10.47 -2.96
N ASP A 63 4.37 10.78 -2.74
CA ASP A 63 5.37 10.91 -3.82
C ASP A 63 5.94 9.54 -4.22
N HIS A 64 5.92 8.59 -3.28
CA HIS A 64 6.43 7.26 -3.48
C HIS A 64 5.52 6.20 -2.86
N LEU A 65 5.38 5.06 -3.56
CA LEU A 65 4.77 3.85 -3.05
C LEU A 65 5.84 2.74 -2.94
N ILE A 66 6.02 2.20 -1.74
CA ILE A 66 7.01 1.15 -1.45
C ILE A 66 6.30 -0.16 -1.10
N ILE A 67 6.84 -1.26 -1.59
CA ILE A 67 6.44 -2.62 -1.26
C ILE A 67 7.67 -3.45 -0.87
N GLU A 68 7.45 -4.53 -0.12
CA GLU A 68 8.48 -5.55 0.12
C GLU A 68 9.02 -6.11 -1.20
N ASP A 69 10.34 -6.32 -1.30
CA ASP A 69 10.91 -7.11 -2.39
C ASP A 69 10.47 -8.59 -2.26
N TYR A 70 9.52 -8.98 -3.11
CA TYR A 70 8.98 -10.33 -3.15
C TYR A 70 9.65 -11.23 -4.20
N THR A 71 10.66 -10.70 -4.90
CA THR A 71 11.39 -11.38 -5.98
C THR A 71 12.63 -12.11 -5.48
N GLU A 72 13.11 -11.79 -4.27
CA GLU A 72 14.26 -12.43 -3.65
C GLU A 72 14.14 -13.96 -3.62
N LYS A 73 15.27 -14.64 -3.91
CA LYS A 73 15.41 -16.09 -3.80
C LYS A 73 15.23 -16.51 -2.33
N GLY A 74 14.02 -16.94 -1.98
CA GLY A 74 13.66 -17.33 -0.61
C GLY A 74 12.31 -16.80 -0.15
N SER A 75 11.73 -15.84 -0.90
CA SER A 75 10.42 -15.28 -0.56
C SER A 75 9.33 -16.37 -0.50
N ARG A 76 8.75 -16.53 0.70
CA ARG A 76 7.68 -17.50 1.00
C ARG A 76 6.29 -17.00 0.62
N ARG A 77 6.20 -15.92 -0.17
CA ARG A 77 4.92 -15.32 -0.56
C ARG A 77 4.14 -16.25 -1.49
N SER A 78 2.86 -16.44 -1.17
CA SER A 78 1.95 -17.23 -1.99
C SER A 78 1.76 -16.62 -3.37
N SER A 79 1.36 -17.46 -4.34
CA SER A 79 1.06 -17.03 -5.72
C SER A 79 0.08 -15.85 -5.76
N ARG A 80 -0.95 -15.89 -4.90
CA ARG A 80 -1.93 -14.80 -4.74
C ARG A 80 -1.27 -13.49 -4.31
N ILE A 81 -0.41 -13.50 -3.29
CA ILE A 81 0.26 -12.29 -2.81
C ILE A 81 1.25 -11.76 -3.84
N ARG A 82 1.99 -12.64 -4.53
CA ARG A 82 2.84 -12.24 -5.67
C ARG A 82 2.05 -11.56 -6.78
N ARG A 83 0.85 -12.07 -7.10
CA ARG A 83 -0.06 -11.41 -8.05
C ARG A 83 -0.50 -10.04 -7.54
N LEU A 84 -0.81 -9.92 -6.26
CA LEU A 84 -1.17 -8.64 -5.65
C LEU A 84 -0.02 -7.63 -5.73
N TYR A 85 1.21 -8.03 -5.43
CA TYR A 85 2.35 -7.13 -5.58
C TYR A 85 2.52 -6.63 -7.01
N ARG A 86 2.41 -7.50 -8.02
CA ARG A 86 2.41 -7.06 -9.44
C ARG A 86 1.30 -6.06 -9.75
N MET A 87 0.10 -6.26 -9.21
CA MET A 87 -1.01 -5.31 -9.40
C MET A 87 -0.71 -3.95 -8.75
N VAL A 88 -0.11 -3.93 -7.57
CA VAL A 88 0.28 -2.70 -6.88
C VAL A 88 1.43 -2.00 -7.62
N THR A 89 2.42 -2.73 -8.13
CA THR A 89 3.48 -2.18 -8.98
C THR A 89 2.89 -1.52 -10.22
N HIS A 90 1.98 -2.20 -10.92
CA HIS A 90 1.34 -1.65 -12.11
C HIS A 90 0.50 -0.41 -11.81
N LEU A 91 -0.21 -0.38 -10.67
CA LEU A 91 -0.91 0.82 -10.21
C LEU A 91 0.08 1.97 -10.02
N ALA A 92 1.21 1.73 -9.35
CA ALA A 92 2.21 2.76 -9.11
C ALA A 92 2.78 3.32 -10.42
N GLU A 93 3.10 2.46 -11.40
CA GLU A 93 3.58 2.88 -12.73
C GLU A 93 2.56 3.73 -13.53
N SER A 94 1.27 3.67 -13.17
CA SER A 94 0.20 4.44 -13.84
C SER A 94 -0.18 5.74 -13.13
N GLU A 95 0.19 5.90 -11.86
CA GLU A 95 -0.26 7.01 -11.00
C GLU A 95 0.90 7.93 -10.55
N PHE A 96 2.15 7.47 -10.68
CA PHE A 96 3.38 8.23 -10.40
C PHE A 96 4.24 8.33 -11.66
#